data_AF-A0A950K4U0-F1
#
_entry.id   AF-A0A950K4U0-F1
#
_cell.length_a   1.000
_cell.length_b   1.000
_cell.length_c   1.000
_cell.angle_alpha   90.00
_cell.angle_beta   90.00
_cell.angle_gamma   90.00
#
_symmetry.space_group_name_H-M   'P 1'
#
loop_
_entity.id
_entity.type
_entity.pdbx_description
1 polymer ?
#
loop_
_entity_poly.entity_id
_entity_poly.type
_entity_poly.pdbx_seq_one_letter_code
_entity_poly.pdbx_strand_id
1 'polypeptide(L)'
;MVWRTVGIALLLLMAAALLPSIFSGSSRGHPSERSSSTTLKTICSAQADFRANDRDGDGMNQFWRADIAGLYALAPGGGPAIRLIERSLALADARPLYDLSKEGERAPKAGYWYRAIRHADEKTIDAAARFAAVAFPAAYSPKDRWTYIVDENNTVFRADLGHGRGVEVFPTDEDLRKQWSKLD
;
A
#
# COMPACT_ATOMS: atom_id res chain seq x y z
N MET A 1 -52.69 -49.77 -17.25
CA MET A 1 -51.59 -49.13 -18.00
C MET A 1 -51.83 -47.62 -17.91
N VAL A 2 -50.79 -46.78 -17.82
CA VAL A 2 -50.84 -45.28 -17.77
C VAL A 2 -50.99 -44.60 -16.39
N TRP A 3 -50.41 -45.07 -15.28
CA TRP A 3 -50.44 -44.31 -14.00
C TRP A 3 -49.11 -44.37 -13.18
N ARG A 4 -47.95 -44.40 -13.85
CA ARG A 4 -46.64 -44.45 -13.14
C ARG A 4 -45.54 -43.48 -13.61
N THR A 5 -45.79 -42.57 -14.54
CA THR A 5 -44.74 -41.72 -15.13
C THR A 5 -45.13 -40.25 -15.21
N VAL A 6 -45.50 -39.64 -14.08
CA VAL A 6 -45.63 -38.16 -13.99
C VAL A 6 -44.82 -37.57 -12.81
N GLY A 7 -44.25 -38.40 -11.94
CA GLY A 7 -43.64 -37.95 -10.69
C GLY A 7 -42.13 -37.69 -10.69
N ILE A 8 -41.47 -37.40 -11.81
CA ILE A 8 -39.99 -37.19 -11.83
C ILE A 8 -39.55 -35.90 -12.57
N ALA A 9 -40.41 -35.25 -13.35
CA ALA A 9 -39.99 -34.11 -14.17
C ALA A 9 -40.07 -32.72 -13.49
N LEU A 10 -40.47 -32.63 -12.21
CA LEU A 10 -40.64 -31.34 -11.50
C LEU A 10 -39.71 -31.16 -10.29
N LEU A 11 -38.67 -31.99 -10.14
CA LEU A 11 -37.74 -31.91 -9.01
C LEU A 11 -36.31 -31.47 -9.40
N LEU A 12 -36.10 -31.08 -10.66
CA LEU A 12 -34.80 -30.59 -11.15
C LEU A 12 -34.80 -29.12 -11.61
N LEU A 13 -35.92 -28.40 -11.47
CA LEU A 13 -36.03 -26.98 -11.85
C LEU A 13 -36.12 -26.00 -10.67
N MET A 14 -35.92 -26.51 -9.45
CA MET A 14 -35.89 -25.75 -8.19
C MET A 14 -34.53 -25.86 -7.48
N ALA A 15 -33.44 -25.97 -8.24
CA ALA A 15 -32.07 -25.91 -7.70
C ALA A 15 -31.30 -24.65 -8.17
N ALA A 16 -31.95 -23.72 -8.88
CA ALA A 16 -31.30 -22.55 -9.48
C ALA A 16 -31.65 -21.20 -8.82
N ALA A 17 -32.45 -21.17 -7.76
CA ALA A 17 -32.94 -19.93 -7.14
C ALA A 17 -32.47 -19.69 -5.69
N LEU A 18 -31.43 -20.39 -5.23
CA LEU A 18 -30.82 -20.19 -3.91
C LEU A 18 -29.29 -20.20 -3.98
N LEU A 19 -28.71 -19.58 -5.00
CA LEU A 19 -27.38 -19.01 -4.84
C LEU A 19 -27.58 -17.59 -4.30
N PRO A 20 -27.58 -17.36 -2.98
CA PRO A 20 -27.27 -16.03 -2.51
C PRO A 20 -25.94 -15.68 -3.16
N SER A 21 -25.90 -14.57 -3.90
CA SER A 21 -24.70 -14.04 -4.52
C SER A 21 -23.51 -14.11 -3.55
N ILE A 22 -22.68 -15.16 -3.68
CA ILE A 22 -21.53 -15.39 -2.79
C ILE A 22 -20.38 -14.42 -3.14
N PHE A 23 -20.60 -13.51 -4.08
CA PHE A 23 -19.77 -12.33 -4.31
C PHE A 23 -20.28 -11.10 -3.53
N SER A 24 -20.71 -11.28 -2.29
CA SER A 24 -20.48 -10.25 -1.28
C SER A 24 -19.02 -10.39 -0.83
N GLY A 25 -18.13 -9.81 -1.64
CA GLY A 25 -16.74 -9.59 -1.27
C GLY A 25 -16.68 -9.06 0.15
N SER A 26 -15.86 -9.71 0.95
CA SER A 26 -15.85 -9.62 2.40
C SER A 26 -15.61 -8.19 2.88
N SER A 27 -16.66 -7.41 3.10
CA SER A 27 -16.63 -6.21 3.92
C SER A 27 -16.57 -6.64 5.40
N ARG A 28 -15.47 -7.31 5.80
CA ARG A 28 -15.10 -7.47 7.21
C ARG A 28 -14.67 -6.10 7.72
N GLY A 29 -15.29 -5.65 8.81
CA GLY A 29 -15.12 -4.32 9.40
C GLY A 29 -13.65 -3.89 9.54
N HIS A 30 -13.37 -2.69 9.05
CA HIS A 30 -12.05 -2.13 8.76
C HIS A 30 -11.25 -1.68 9.99
N PRO A 31 -10.05 -2.25 10.25
CA PRO A 31 -8.99 -1.64 11.06
C PRO A 31 -8.09 -0.70 10.22
N SER A 32 -8.57 -0.19 9.08
CA SER A 32 -7.74 0.33 7.97
C SER A 32 -6.92 1.58 8.32
N GLU A 33 -7.48 2.50 9.12
CA GLU A 33 -6.80 3.76 9.47
C GLU A 33 -5.56 3.53 10.33
N ARG A 34 -5.70 2.82 11.46
CA ARG A 34 -4.57 2.49 12.35
C ARG A 34 -3.57 1.56 11.68
N SER A 35 -4.04 0.68 10.80
CA SER A 35 -3.17 -0.20 10.03
C SER A 35 -2.23 0.59 9.11
N SER A 36 -2.71 1.68 8.52
CA SER A 36 -1.93 2.46 7.55
C SER A 36 -0.83 3.27 8.22
N SER A 37 -1.11 3.93 9.34
CA SER A 37 -0.09 4.64 10.12
C SER A 37 1.01 3.70 10.62
N THR A 38 0.64 2.52 11.14
CA THR A 38 1.63 1.50 11.54
C THR A 38 2.46 1.00 10.36
N THR A 39 1.84 0.82 9.20
CA THR A 39 2.55 0.39 7.98
C THR A 39 3.57 1.45 7.52
N LEU A 40 3.23 2.74 7.62
CA LEU A 40 4.18 3.83 7.36
C LEU A 40 5.36 3.82 8.35
N LYS A 41 5.12 3.49 9.63
CA LYS A 41 6.21 3.30 10.60
C LYS A 41 7.12 2.11 10.22
N THR A 42 6.54 1.02 9.72
CA THR A 42 7.32 -0.11 9.17
C THR A 42 8.20 0.33 8.00
N ILE A 43 7.71 1.19 7.11
CA ILE A 43 8.52 1.78 6.03
C ILE A 43 9.67 2.59 6.63
N CYS A 44 9.43 3.41 7.65
CA CYS A 44 10.48 4.19 8.30
C CYS A 44 11.57 3.29 8.91
N SER A 45 11.19 2.20 9.58
CA SER A 45 12.15 1.22 10.12
C SER A 45 12.96 0.54 9.02
N ALA A 46 12.32 0.13 7.91
CA ALA A 46 13.00 -0.46 6.77
C ALA A 46 13.97 0.52 6.10
N GLN A 47 13.59 1.80 5.98
CA GLN A 47 14.45 2.86 5.44
C GLN A 47 15.67 3.12 6.34
N ALA A 48 15.48 3.14 7.66
CA ALA A 48 16.58 3.28 8.61
C ALA A 48 17.57 2.10 8.50
N ASP A 49 17.06 0.88 8.38
CA ASP A 49 17.89 -0.31 8.17
C ASP A 49 18.60 -0.31 6.80
N PHE A 50 17.91 0.14 5.74
CA PHE A 50 18.46 0.31 4.40
C PHE A 50 19.73 1.18 4.45
N ARG A 51 19.57 2.36 5.04
CA ARG A 51 20.64 3.36 5.18
C ARG A 51 21.77 2.92 6.09
N ALA A 52 21.46 2.28 7.22
CA ALA A 52 22.45 1.93 8.23
C ALA A 52 23.38 0.79 7.78
N ASN A 53 22.91 -0.09 6.89
CA ASN A 53 23.63 -1.28 6.46
C ASN A 53 24.03 -1.28 4.98
N ASP A 54 23.96 -0.13 4.30
CA ASP A 54 24.30 0.00 2.87
C ASP A 54 23.66 -1.14 2.05
N ARG A 55 22.33 -1.25 2.14
CA ARG A 55 21.60 -2.43 1.62
C ARG A 55 21.65 -2.53 0.10
N ASP A 56 22.03 -1.50 -0.63
CA ASP A 56 22.34 -1.51 -2.07
C ASP A 56 23.82 -1.72 -2.39
N GLY A 57 24.72 -1.61 -1.40
CA GLY A 57 26.14 -1.91 -1.55
C GLY A 57 26.89 -0.91 -2.43
N ASP A 58 26.41 0.33 -2.49
CA ASP A 58 27.03 1.40 -3.28
C ASP A 58 28.04 2.23 -2.47
N GLY A 59 28.20 1.91 -1.17
CA GLY A 59 29.11 2.58 -0.25
C GLY A 59 28.58 3.92 0.28
N MET A 60 27.32 4.28 0.01
CA MET A 60 26.70 5.51 0.45
C MET A 60 25.53 5.24 1.40
N ASN A 61 25.58 5.83 2.60
CA ASN A 61 24.50 5.70 3.59
C ASN A 61 23.30 6.59 3.23
N GLN A 62 22.52 6.16 2.24
CA GLN A 62 21.34 6.86 1.71
C GLN A 62 20.04 6.08 1.95
N PHE A 63 18.90 6.76 1.77
CA PHE A 63 17.60 6.10 1.79
C PHE A 63 17.23 5.55 0.42
N TRP A 64 16.43 4.48 0.38
CA TRP A 64 15.85 3.99 -0.87
C TRP A 64 14.66 4.85 -1.29
N ARG A 65 14.66 5.38 -2.51
CA ARG A 65 13.66 6.38 -2.94
C ARG A 65 12.89 6.02 -4.18
N ALA A 66 13.31 4.99 -4.89
CA ALA A 66 12.80 4.71 -6.22
C ALA A 66 11.33 4.25 -6.16
N ASP A 67 11.00 3.39 -5.19
CA ASP A 67 9.67 2.81 -4.98
C ASP A 67 9.56 2.16 -3.57
N ILE A 68 8.38 1.73 -3.16
CA ILE A 68 8.20 0.97 -1.91
C ILE A 68 8.57 -0.50 -2.11
N ALA A 69 8.27 -1.05 -3.29
CA ALA A 69 8.55 -2.44 -3.63
C ALA A 69 10.04 -2.79 -3.61
N GLY A 70 10.94 -1.86 -3.89
CA GLY A 70 12.39 -2.06 -3.84
C GLY A 70 12.90 -2.42 -2.44
N LEU A 71 12.25 -1.94 -1.37
CA LEU A 71 12.56 -2.37 0.01
C LEU A 71 12.33 -3.87 0.24
N TYR A 72 11.63 -4.55 -0.68
CA TYR A 72 11.43 -6.00 -0.68
C TYR A 72 12.25 -6.69 -1.76
N ALA A 73 12.24 -6.16 -2.98
CA ALA A 73 12.68 -6.86 -4.18
C ALA A 73 14.12 -6.53 -4.61
N LEU A 74 14.74 -5.46 -4.09
CA LEU A 74 16.11 -5.11 -4.47
C LEU A 74 17.07 -6.26 -4.14
N ALA A 75 17.87 -6.66 -5.12
CA ALA A 75 18.83 -7.76 -5.05
C ALA A 75 20.22 -7.27 -5.53
N PRO A 76 20.99 -6.59 -4.66
CA PRO A 76 22.27 -6.01 -5.02
C PRO A 76 23.26 -7.06 -5.50
N GLY A 77 24.00 -6.78 -6.58
CA GLY A 77 24.99 -7.70 -7.13
C GLY A 77 24.45 -9.07 -7.58
N GLY A 78 23.12 -9.20 -7.76
CA GLY A 78 22.49 -10.50 -8.06
C GLY A 78 22.36 -11.44 -6.86
N GLY A 79 22.60 -10.93 -5.64
CA GLY A 79 22.43 -11.67 -4.40
C GLY A 79 20.95 -11.91 -4.02
N PRO A 80 20.68 -12.40 -2.80
CA PRO A 80 19.30 -12.50 -2.31
C PRO A 80 18.67 -11.11 -2.19
N ALA A 81 17.35 -11.03 -2.42
CA ALA A 81 16.62 -9.79 -2.21
C ALA A 81 16.65 -9.37 -0.73
N ILE A 82 16.67 -8.06 -0.47
CA ILE A 82 16.86 -7.51 0.89
C ILE A 82 15.68 -7.76 1.83
N ARG A 83 14.45 -7.87 1.31
CA ARG A 83 13.23 -8.29 2.03
C ARG A 83 12.99 -7.55 3.37
N LEU A 84 13.22 -6.23 3.42
CA LEU A 84 13.10 -5.42 4.65
C LEU A 84 11.65 -5.15 5.07
N ILE A 85 10.72 -5.22 4.12
CA ILE A 85 9.29 -5.12 4.35
C ILE A 85 8.60 -6.45 4.02
N GLU A 86 7.36 -6.62 4.46
CA GLU A 86 6.58 -7.80 4.10
C GLU A 86 6.10 -7.77 2.64
N ARG A 87 5.89 -8.97 2.07
CA ARG A 87 5.40 -9.18 0.70
C ARG A 87 4.11 -8.40 0.40
N SER A 88 3.16 -8.38 1.35
CA SER A 88 1.87 -7.71 1.15
C SER A 88 2.01 -6.20 0.98
N LEU A 89 3.01 -5.58 1.62
CA LEU A 89 3.29 -4.15 1.48
C LEU A 89 3.97 -3.85 0.14
N ALA A 90 4.91 -4.70 -0.29
CA ALA A 90 5.54 -4.58 -1.60
C ALA A 90 4.51 -4.66 -2.74
N LEU A 91 3.58 -5.62 -2.68
CA LEU A 91 2.48 -5.76 -3.64
C LEU A 91 1.49 -4.58 -3.61
N ALA A 92 1.43 -3.86 -2.49
CA ALA A 92 0.62 -2.66 -2.30
C ALA A 92 1.35 -1.36 -2.71
N ASP A 93 2.53 -1.46 -3.32
CA ASP A 93 3.14 -0.31 -3.99
C ASP A 93 2.29 0.09 -5.20
N ALA A 94 1.95 1.37 -5.29
CA ALA A 94 1.20 1.95 -6.40
C ALA A 94 2.03 2.03 -7.70
N ARG A 95 3.35 2.15 -7.61
CA ARG A 95 4.28 2.33 -8.75
C ARG A 95 5.57 1.53 -8.57
N PRO A 96 5.50 0.19 -8.48
CA PRO A 96 6.69 -0.63 -8.37
C PRO A 96 7.53 -0.49 -9.65
N LEU A 97 8.85 -0.40 -9.48
CA LEU A 97 9.82 -0.47 -10.56
C LEU A 97 10.22 -1.92 -10.87
N TYR A 98 10.13 -2.79 -9.86
CA TYR A 98 10.40 -4.22 -10.00
C TYR A 98 9.16 -4.99 -10.45
N ASP A 99 9.36 -6.00 -11.30
CA ASP A 99 8.30 -6.95 -11.63
C ASP A 99 8.02 -7.88 -10.43
N LEU A 100 6.88 -7.66 -9.79
CA LEU A 100 6.40 -8.46 -8.66
C LEU A 100 5.45 -9.59 -9.09
N SER A 101 5.30 -9.88 -10.39
CA SER A 101 4.37 -10.91 -10.87
C SER A 101 4.60 -12.29 -10.24
N LYS A 102 5.87 -12.65 -10.00
CA LYS A 102 6.27 -13.90 -9.30
C LYS A 102 5.95 -13.87 -7.81
N GLU A 103 5.89 -12.67 -7.24
CA GLU A 103 5.50 -12.41 -5.87
C GLU A 103 3.97 -12.27 -5.73
N GLY A 104 3.18 -12.49 -6.77
CA GLY A 104 1.73 -12.53 -6.69
C GLY A 104 1.02 -11.27 -7.20
N GLU A 105 -0.31 -11.27 -7.02
CA GLU A 105 -1.16 -10.20 -7.55
C GLU A 105 -1.03 -8.93 -6.71
N ARG A 106 -0.86 -7.79 -7.40
CA ARG A 106 -0.84 -6.48 -6.75
C ARG A 106 -2.21 -6.15 -6.17
N ALA A 107 -2.24 -5.78 -4.91
CA ALA A 107 -3.46 -5.46 -4.19
C ALA A 107 -3.19 -4.46 -3.06
N PRO A 108 -4.16 -3.61 -2.71
CA PRO A 108 -3.99 -2.67 -1.61
C PRO A 108 -3.92 -3.42 -0.27
N LYS A 109 -2.93 -3.09 0.56
CA LYS A 109 -2.77 -3.67 1.89
C LYS A 109 -3.72 -2.96 2.85
N ALA A 110 -4.65 -3.73 3.43
CA ALA A 110 -5.67 -3.22 4.34
C ALA A 110 -6.49 -2.04 3.74
N GLY A 111 -6.71 -2.06 2.42
CA GLY A 111 -7.46 -1.03 1.71
C GLY A 111 -6.65 0.19 1.26
N TYR A 112 -5.32 0.17 1.45
CA TYR A 112 -4.44 1.28 1.07
C TYR A 112 -3.36 0.87 0.07
N TRP A 113 -3.05 1.80 -0.83
CA TRP A 113 -1.85 1.78 -1.66
C TRP A 113 -0.78 2.66 -1.03
N TYR A 114 0.47 2.32 -1.30
CA TYR A 114 1.65 3.00 -0.76
C TYR A 114 2.51 3.49 -1.92
N ARG A 115 3.22 4.59 -1.73
CA ARG A 115 4.12 5.11 -2.76
C ARG A 115 5.24 5.93 -2.13
N ALA A 116 6.46 5.81 -2.67
CA ALA A 116 7.54 6.73 -2.41
C ALA A 116 7.24 8.08 -3.10
N ILE A 117 7.44 9.19 -2.39
CA ILE A 117 7.22 10.54 -2.90
C ILE A 117 8.45 11.40 -2.64
N ARG A 118 8.55 12.52 -3.36
CA ARG A 118 9.69 13.45 -3.26
C ARG A 118 9.36 14.60 -2.32
N HIS A 119 10.36 15.23 -1.72
CA HIS A 119 10.13 16.49 -1.02
C HIS A 119 9.97 17.65 -2.00
N ALA A 120 9.13 18.64 -1.69
CA ALA A 120 8.86 19.77 -2.59
C ALA A 120 10.08 20.65 -2.87
N ASP A 121 11.02 20.71 -1.92
CA ASP A 121 12.23 21.52 -1.96
C ASP A 121 13.43 20.82 -2.61
N GLU A 122 13.29 19.56 -3.05
CA GLU A 122 14.37 18.84 -3.73
C GLU A 122 14.67 19.41 -5.11
N LYS A 123 15.86 20.00 -5.24
CA LYS A 123 16.40 20.54 -6.50
C LYS A 123 17.60 19.76 -7.07
N THR A 124 18.27 18.92 -6.27
CA THR A 124 19.56 18.28 -6.61
C THR A 124 19.71 16.85 -6.07
N ILE A 125 20.80 16.16 -6.45
CA ILE A 125 21.15 14.75 -6.16
C ILE A 125 21.34 14.44 -4.65
N ASP A 126 21.63 15.42 -3.79
CA ASP A 126 21.68 15.26 -2.31
C ASP A 126 20.32 14.85 -1.68
N ALA A 127 19.29 14.79 -2.52
CA ALA A 127 17.97 14.25 -2.23
C ALA A 127 17.98 12.79 -1.70
N ALA A 128 19.09 12.06 -1.80
CA ALA A 128 19.20 10.70 -1.24
C ALA A 128 19.27 10.67 0.31
N ALA A 129 19.50 11.82 0.95
CA ALA A 129 19.54 11.95 2.41
C ALA A 129 18.16 12.01 3.09
N ARG A 130 17.07 12.09 2.31
CA ARG A 130 15.69 12.21 2.79
C ARG A 130 14.79 11.19 2.10
N PHE A 131 13.69 10.83 2.74
CA PHE A 131 12.66 10.03 2.09
C PHE A 131 11.29 10.51 2.50
N ALA A 132 10.30 10.25 1.67
CA ALA A 132 8.92 10.42 2.05
C ALA A 132 8.08 9.31 1.42
N ALA A 133 7.02 8.94 2.12
CA ALA A 133 6.06 7.96 1.63
C ALA A 133 4.63 8.44 1.89
N VAL A 134 3.72 8.06 1.00
CA VAL A 134 2.29 8.29 1.13
C VAL A 134 1.55 6.96 1.20
N ALA A 135 0.54 6.90 2.04
CA ALA A 135 -0.50 5.87 2.01
C ALA A 135 -1.83 6.53 1.63
N PHE A 136 -2.53 6.01 0.64
CA PHE A 136 -3.82 6.54 0.18
C PHE A 136 -4.82 5.42 -0.08
N PRO A 137 -6.13 5.67 0.11
CA PRO A 137 -7.14 4.63 0.07
C PRO A 137 -7.31 4.14 -1.38
N ALA A 138 -7.45 2.83 -1.55
CA ALA A 138 -7.74 2.20 -2.83
C ALA A 138 -9.09 2.63 -3.40
N ALA A 139 -10.06 2.86 -2.51
CA ALA A 139 -11.35 3.43 -2.84
C ALA A 139 -11.67 4.53 -1.82
N TYR A 140 -11.80 5.76 -2.31
CA TYR A 140 -12.19 6.88 -1.45
C TYR A 140 -13.62 6.71 -0.99
N SER A 141 -13.83 6.73 0.32
CA SER A 141 -15.16 6.61 0.95
C SER A 141 -15.18 7.36 2.28
N PRO A 142 -16.36 7.66 2.87
CA PRO A 142 -16.42 8.27 4.20
C PRO A 142 -15.65 7.52 5.29
N LYS A 143 -15.41 6.22 5.12
CA LYS A 143 -14.67 5.34 6.04
C LYS A 143 -13.18 5.22 5.70
N ASP A 144 -12.81 5.34 4.43
CA ASP A 144 -11.44 5.24 3.92
C ASP A 144 -11.15 6.50 3.08
N ARG A 145 -11.07 7.65 3.77
CA ARG A 145 -10.87 8.98 3.15
C ARG A 145 -9.50 9.59 3.41
N TRP A 146 -8.82 9.13 4.46
CA TRP A 146 -7.57 9.75 4.89
C TRP A 146 -6.44 9.38 3.95
N THR A 147 -5.66 10.38 3.57
CA THR A 147 -4.32 10.18 3.03
C THR A 147 -3.33 10.40 4.17
N TYR A 148 -2.35 9.51 4.28
CA TYR A 148 -1.28 9.60 5.27
C TYR A 148 0.03 9.85 4.58
N ILE A 149 0.90 10.63 5.20
CA ILE A 149 2.27 10.85 4.75
C ILE A 149 3.23 10.69 5.92
N VAL A 150 4.45 10.29 5.61
CA VAL A 150 5.57 10.19 6.56
C VAL A 150 6.85 10.59 5.85
N ASP A 151 7.81 11.09 6.61
CA ASP A 151 9.14 11.46 6.17
C ASP A 151 10.24 10.80 7.02
N GLU A 152 11.50 11.19 6.77
CA GLU A 152 12.66 10.75 7.54
C GLU A 152 12.61 11.07 9.04
N ASN A 153 11.77 12.02 9.47
CA ASN A 153 11.59 12.36 10.88
C ASN A 153 10.65 11.39 11.59
N ASN A 154 10.17 10.34 10.90
CA ASN A 154 9.25 9.36 11.43
C ASN A 154 7.97 10.00 11.99
N THR A 155 7.56 11.16 11.47
CA THR A 155 6.35 11.87 11.89
C THR A 155 5.24 11.58 10.89
N VAL A 156 4.13 11.01 11.35
CA VAL A 156 3.01 10.69 10.46
C VAL A 156 1.99 11.82 10.49
N PHE A 157 1.64 12.31 9.31
CA PHE A 157 0.56 13.27 9.12
C PHE A 157 -0.60 12.62 8.38
N ARG A 158 -1.81 13.15 8.57
CA ARG A 158 -2.99 12.79 7.77
C ARG A 158 -3.75 14.01 7.28
N ALA A 159 -4.40 13.87 6.14
CA ALA A 159 -5.35 14.84 5.60
C ALA A 159 -6.46 14.11 4.83
N ASP A 160 -7.66 14.69 4.81
CA ASP A 160 -8.69 14.29 3.86
C ASP A 160 -8.54 15.17 2.62
N LEU A 161 -8.23 14.54 1.49
CA LEU A 161 -7.98 15.24 0.23
C LEU A 161 -9.22 15.27 -0.68
N GLY A 162 -10.35 14.70 -0.25
CA GLY A 162 -11.55 14.59 -1.08
C GLY A 162 -11.44 13.55 -2.22
N HIS A 163 -10.33 12.82 -2.31
CA HIS A 163 -10.08 11.82 -3.36
C HIS A 163 -9.05 10.75 -2.93
N GLY A 164 -9.02 9.62 -3.65
CA GLY A 164 -8.11 8.48 -3.37
C GLY A 164 -6.85 8.41 -4.22
N ARG A 165 -6.31 9.53 -4.74
CA ARG A 165 -5.16 9.52 -5.67
C ARG A 165 -3.78 9.67 -5.00
N GLY A 166 -3.73 9.88 -3.68
CA GLY A 166 -2.51 10.22 -2.95
C GLY A 166 -1.94 11.58 -3.35
N VAL A 167 -0.79 11.93 -2.80
CA VAL A 167 0.01 13.09 -3.23
C VAL A 167 1.27 12.60 -3.94
N GLU A 168 1.84 13.43 -4.81
CA GLU A 168 3.08 13.12 -5.54
C GLU A 168 4.32 13.69 -4.86
N VAL A 169 4.13 14.69 -4.02
CA VAL A 169 5.18 15.49 -3.40
C VAL A 169 4.81 15.68 -1.93
N PHE A 170 5.79 15.54 -1.05
CA PHE A 170 5.64 15.80 0.37
C PHE A 170 5.35 17.29 0.57
N PRO A 171 4.31 17.66 1.31
CA PRO A 171 3.88 19.05 1.45
C PRO A 171 4.96 19.92 2.11
N THR A 172 4.94 21.22 1.82
CA THR A 172 5.81 22.18 2.52
C THR A 172 5.37 22.34 3.98
N ASP A 173 6.23 22.90 4.83
CA ASP A 173 5.88 23.20 6.23
C ASP A 173 4.62 24.06 6.37
N GLU A 174 4.40 24.98 5.42
CA GLU A 174 3.22 25.83 5.38
C GLU A 174 1.96 25.01 5.08
N ASP A 175 2.04 24.10 4.10
CA ASP A 175 0.94 23.20 3.75
C ASP A 175 0.63 22.23 4.90
N LEU A 176 1.66 21.69 5.55
CA LEU A 176 1.52 20.82 6.71
C LEU A 176 0.72 21.50 7.83
N ARG A 177 0.98 22.78 8.10
CA ARG A 177 0.25 23.54 9.14
C ARG A 177 -1.19 23.85 8.75
N LYS A 178 -1.50 24.01 7.47
CA LYS A 178 -2.82 24.42 6.98
C LYS A 178 -3.79 23.26 6.79
N GLN A 179 -3.31 22.15 6.20
CA GLN A 179 -4.17 21.08 5.70
C GLN A 179 -3.94 19.74 6.41
N TRP A 180 -2.79 19.54 7.07
CA TRP A 180 -2.42 18.25 7.63
C TRP A 180 -2.50 18.24 9.15
N SER A 181 -2.93 17.10 9.69
CA SER A 181 -2.97 16.84 11.13
C SER A 181 -1.89 15.83 11.50
N LYS A 182 -1.01 16.20 12.43
CA LYS A 182 -0.01 15.30 13.00
C LYS A 182 -0.68 14.21 13.84
N LEU A 183 -0.22 12.96 13.72
CA LEU A 183 -0.73 11.81 14.46
C LEU A 183 0.19 11.36 15.59
N ASP A 184 1.50 11.29 15.32
CA ASP A 184 2.58 10.90 16.24
C ASP A 184 3.81 11.77 15.97
#